data_AF-A0A438HH87-F1
#
_entry.id   AF-A0A438HH87-F1
#
_cell.length_a   1.000
_cell.length_b   1.000
_cell.length_c   1.000
_cell.angle_alpha   90.00
_cell.angle_beta   90.00
_cell.angle_gamma   90.00
#
_symmetry.space_group_name_H-M   'P 1'
#
loop_
_entity.id
_entity.type
_entity.pdbx_description
1 polymer ?
#
loop_
_entity_poly.entity_id
_entity_poly.type
_entity_poly.pdbx_seq_one_letter_code
_entity_poly.pdbx_strand_id
1 'polypeptide(L)'
;MVISTTISDSSEHLHATFASRYVRDPLPKFKMPERSIPKEAAFQIISDELMLDGNPRLNLASFVTTWMEEECDKLIMASVNKNYVDMDEYPVTTELQAFLSLLFLSINNCSSSLDLGLANDETNLVRFRHRGGGG
;
A
#
# COMPACT_ATOMS: atom_id res chain seq x y z
N MET A 1 -38.47 -22.14 -1.43
CA MET A 1 -37.89 -22.64 -0.16
C MET A 1 -36.50 -23.15 -0.49
N VAL A 2 -35.47 -22.31 -0.31
CA VAL A 2 -34.07 -22.65 -0.58
C VAL A 2 -33.51 -23.21 0.72
N ILE A 3 -33.02 -24.45 0.67
CA ILE A 3 -32.38 -25.08 1.82
C ILE A 3 -30.94 -24.59 1.84
N SER A 4 -30.67 -23.54 2.61
CA SER A 4 -29.30 -23.16 2.98
C SER A 4 -28.79 -24.22 3.95
N THR A 5 -28.04 -25.19 3.45
CA THR A 5 -27.33 -26.16 4.30
C THR A 5 -26.20 -25.42 5.01
N THR A 6 -26.45 -24.94 6.22
CA THR A 6 -25.40 -24.51 7.14
C THR A 6 -24.69 -25.76 7.64
N ILE A 7 -23.68 -26.23 6.90
CA ILE A 7 -22.69 -27.16 7.45
C ILE A 7 -21.85 -26.33 8.42
N SER A 8 -22.27 -26.28 9.68
CA SER A 8 -21.44 -25.82 10.78
C SER A 8 -20.39 -26.89 11.06
N ASP A 9 -19.34 -26.95 10.24
CA ASP A 9 -18.22 -27.84 10.51
C ASP A 9 -17.29 -27.19 11.54
N SER A 10 -17.69 -27.25 12.81
CA SER A 10 -16.91 -26.77 13.95
C SER A 10 -15.61 -27.57 14.16
N SER A 11 -15.29 -28.52 13.29
CA SER A 11 -14.14 -29.43 13.39
C SER A 11 -12.93 -29.02 12.52
N GLU A 12 -13.07 -28.04 11.62
CA GLU A 12 -12.00 -27.67 10.67
C GLU A 12 -10.84 -26.86 11.26
N HIS A 13 -10.98 -26.32 12.48
CA HIS A 13 -9.97 -25.44 13.09
C HIS A 13 -8.91 -26.14 13.96
N LEU A 14 -8.93 -27.48 14.06
CA LEU A 14 -8.02 -28.21 14.94
C LEU A 14 -6.67 -28.60 14.31
N HIS A 15 -6.47 -28.34 13.01
CA HIS A 15 -5.22 -28.67 12.33
C HIS A 15 -4.27 -27.47 12.30
N ALA A 16 -3.04 -27.66 12.78
CA ALA A 16 -1.95 -26.73 12.52
C ALA A 16 -1.80 -26.49 11.01
N THR A 17 -1.51 -25.26 10.59
CA THR A 17 -1.47 -24.83 9.18
C THR A 17 -0.73 -25.81 8.27
N PHE A 18 0.45 -26.29 8.70
CA PHE A 18 1.27 -27.24 7.94
C PHE A 18 0.78 -28.70 7.97
N ALA A 19 -0.08 -29.06 8.94
CA ALA A 19 -0.75 -30.37 8.99
C ALA A 19 -2.06 -30.38 8.21
N SER A 20 -2.54 -29.22 7.75
CA SER A 20 -3.76 -29.07 6.99
C SER A 20 -3.58 -29.51 5.53
N ARG A 21 -4.69 -29.76 4.84
CA ARG A 21 -4.69 -30.07 3.40
C ARG A 21 -4.27 -28.89 2.52
N TYR A 22 -4.30 -27.66 3.03
CA TYR A 22 -4.10 -26.44 2.25
C TYR A 22 -2.65 -26.24 1.78
N VAL A 23 -1.67 -26.87 2.45
CA VAL A 23 -0.24 -26.79 2.09
C VAL A 23 0.19 -27.94 1.16
N ARG A 24 -0.72 -28.89 0.86
CA ARG A 24 -0.40 -30.06 0.01
C ARG A 24 -0.54 -29.79 -1.48
N ASP A 25 -1.47 -28.91 -1.85
CA ASP A 25 -1.73 -28.57 -3.24
C ASP A 25 -0.96 -27.30 -3.64
N PRO A 26 -0.46 -27.20 -4.88
CA PRO A 26 0.24 -26.00 -5.34
C PRO A 26 -0.70 -24.79 -5.38
N LEU A 27 -0.17 -23.59 -5.11
CA LEU A 27 -0.96 -22.37 -5.19
C LEU A 27 -1.58 -22.18 -6.59
N PRO A 28 -2.87 -21.82 -6.67
CA PRO A 28 -3.51 -21.53 -7.95
C PRO A 28 -2.97 -20.21 -8.53
N LYS A 29 -2.31 -20.29 -9.69
CA LYS A 29 -1.65 -19.14 -10.35
C LYS A 29 -2.49 -18.43 -11.40
N PHE A 30 -3.46 -19.12 -12.01
CA PHE A 30 -4.14 -18.66 -13.23
C PHE A 30 -5.66 -18.62 -13.13
N LYS A 31 -6.24 -19.11 -12.04
CA LYS A 31 -7.69 -19.14 -11.81
C LYS A 31 -7.97 -18.83 -10.35
N MET A 32 -9.08 -18.15 -10.11
CA MET A 32 -9.58 -17.95 -8.75
C MET A 32 -10.00 -19.31 -8.15
N PRO A 33 -9.62 -19.61 -6.90
CA PRO A 33 -10.07 -20.84 -6.22
C PRO A 33 -11.60 -20.85 -6.05
N GLU A 34 -12.23 -22.01 -6.23
CA GLU A 34 -13.67 -22.17 -6.00
C GLU A 34 -14.05 -22.19 -4.51
N ARG A 35 -13.09 -22.48 -3.63
CA ARG A 35 -13.30 -22.62 -2.18
C ARG A 35 -12.37 -21.69 -1.42
N SER A 36 -12.87 -21.13 -0.32
CA SER A 36 -12.06 -20.36 0.62
C SER A 36 -11.10 -21.25 1.42
N ILE A 37 -10.00 -20.66 1.87
CA ILE A 37 -9.06 -21.26 2.82
C ILE A 37 -9.05 -20.43 4.11
N PRO A 38 -8.68 -21.02 5.27
CA PRO A 38 -8.48 -20.28 6.50
C PRO A 38 -7.47 -19.15 6.34
N LYS A 39 -7.71 -18.01 7.01
CA LYS A 39 -6.85 -16.81 6.90
C LYS A 39 -5.41 -17.08 7.35
N GLU A 40 -5.22 -17.94 8.35
CA GLU A 40 -3.91 -18.34 8.86
C GLU A 40 -3.14 -19.16 7.82
N ALA A 41 -3.84 -20.03 7.09
CA ALA A 41 -3.25 -20.80 6.00
C ALA A 41 -2.86 -19.90 4.83
N ALA A 42 -3.75 -19.00 4.41
CA ALA A 42 -3.44 -18.02 3.36
C ALA A 42 -2.22 -17.16 3.71
N PHE A 43 -2.18 -16.62 4.93
CA PHE A 43 -1.08 -15.78 5.40
C PHE A 43 0.25 -16.54 5.39
N GLN A 44 0.28 -17.76 5.95
CA GLN A 44 1.51 -18.56 6.01
C GLN A 44 2.02 -18.90 4.61
N ILE A 45 1.14 -19.35 3.71
CA ILE A 45 1.54 -19.75 2.36
C ILE A 45 2.13 -18.55 1.59
N ILE A 46 1.49 -17.38 1.66
CA ILE A 46 2.00 -16.16 1.01
C ILE A 46 3.31 -15.71 1.66
N SER A 47 3.40 -15.77 2.99
CA SER A 47 4.62 -15.42 3.72
C SER A 47 5.79 -16.32 3.32
N ASP A 48 5.58 -17.62 3.16
CA ASP A 48 6.62 -18.58 2.76
C ASP A 48 7.10 -18.33 1.32
N GLU A 49 6.20 -17.94 0.40
CA GLU A 49 6.58 -17.58 -0.97
C GLU A 49 7.40 -16.29 -1.00
N LEU A 50 7.04 -15.29 -0.18
CA LEU A 50 7.79 -14.03 -0.03
C LEU A 50 9.17 -14.21 0.61
N MET A 51 9.42 -15.28 1.37
CA MET A 51 10.77 -15.56 1.90
C MET A 51 11.79 -15.89 0.81
N LEU A 52 11.34 -16.21 -0.41
CA LEU A 52 12.21 -16.42 -1.56
C LEU A 52 12.70 -15.11 -2.17
N ASP A 53 12.10 -13.96 -1.81
CA ASP A 53 12.58 -12.66 -2.24
C ASP A 53 13.92 -12.30 -1.57
N GLY A 54 14.74 -11.55 -2.29
CA GLY A 54 16.00 -11.03 -1.76
C GLY A 54 15.77 -10.04 -0.63
N ASN A 55 16.64 -10.05 0.39
CA ASN A 55 16.55 -9.10 1.49
C ASN A 55 16.74 -7.65 0.98
N PRO A 56 15.74 -6.75 1.12
CA PRO A 56 15.83 -5.39 0.60
C PRO A 56 17.01 -4.59 1.15
N ARG A 57 17.47 -4.87 2.38
CA ARG A 57 18.63 -4.18 2.99
C ARG A 57 19.95 -4.54 2.32
N LEU A 58 20.00 -5.65 1.61
CA LEU A 58 21.17 -6.09 0.84
C LEU A 58 21.08 -5.68 -0.64
N ASN A 59 19.98 -5.04 -1.05
CA ASN A 59 19.81 -4.58 -2.41
C ASN A 59 20.52 -3.23 -2.61
N LEU A 60 21.70 -3.28 -3.23
CA LEU A 60 22.52 -2.10 -3.55
C LEU A 60 22.22 -1.50 -4.94
N ALA A 61 21.30 -2.10 -5.69
CA ALA A 61 20.95 -1.64 -7.03
C ALA A 61 19.80 -0.61 -7.04
N SER A 62 19.07 -0.48 -5.93
CA SER A 62 17.92 0.43 -5.81
C SER A 62 18.31 1.77 -5.17
N PHE A 63 17.67 2.85 -5.62
CA PHE A 63 17.72 4.16 -4.97
C PHE A 63 16.60 4.36 -3.93
N VAL A 64 15.68 3.40 -3.79
CA VAL A 64 14.53 3.48 -2.89
C VAL A 64 14.93 3.12 -1.45
N THR A 65 14.34 3.81 -0.48
CA THR A 65 14.52 3.53 0.96
C THR A 65 14.01 2.15 1.34
N THR A 66 14.84 1.36 2.04
CA THR A 66 14.52 -0.02 2.48
C THR A 66 14.47 -0.17 4.00
N TRP A 67 14.54 0.94 4.75
CA TRP A 67 14.47 0.96 6.21
C TRP A 67 13.88 2.29 6.71
N MET A 68 13.05 2.22 7.75
CA MET A 68 12.49 3.36 8.49
C MET A 68 12.42 3.02 9.99
N GLU A 69 12.26 4.03 10.85
CA GLU A 69 12.07 3.86 12.29
C GLU A 69 10.71 3.22 12.65
N GLU A 70 10.63 2.53 13.80
CA GLU A 70 9.40 1.86 14.26
C GLU A 70 8.22 2.84 14.46
N GLU A 71 8.51 4.07 14.83
CA GLU A 71 7.51 5.13 14.94
C GLU A 71 6.87 5.45 13.59
N CYS A 72 7.64 5.39 12.50
CA CYS A 72 7.12 5.61 11.16
C CYS A 72 6.23 4.44 10.71
N ASP A 73 6.64 3.19 10.97
CA ASP A 73 5.81 2.01 10.69
C ASP A 73 4.45 2.10 11.40
N LYS A 74 4.44 2.54 12.66
CA LYS A 74 3.18 2.76 13.42
C LYS A 74 2.29 3.81 12.76
N LEU A 75 2.86 4.92 12.28
CA LEU A 75 2.11 5.97 11.58
C LEU A 75 1.54 5.48 10.23
N ILE A 76 2.33 4.75 9.44
CA ILE A 76 1.89 4.18 8.16
C ILE A 76 0.75 3.19 8.41
N MET A 77 0.92 2.25 9.34
CA MET A 77 -0.12 1.27 9.66
C MET A 77 -1.39 1.90 10.24
N ALA A 78 -1.29 2.99 11.00
CA ALA A 78 -2.44 3.74 11.50
C ALA A 78 -3.15 4.59 10.42
N SER A 79 -2.52 4.80 9.26
CA SER A 79 -3.05 5.62 8.15
C SER A 79 -3.35 4.84 6.88
N VAL A 80 -3.12 3.52 6.85
CA VAL A 80 -3.30 2.65 5.66
C VAL A 80 -4.74 2.66 5.10
N ASN A 81 -5.73 2.96 5.94
CA ASN A 81 -7.14 3.02 5.55
C ASN A 81 -7.62 4.44 5.19
N LYS A 82 -6.74 5.45 5.24
CA LYS A 82 -7.08 6.83 4.85
C LYS A 82 -6.92 7.00 3.36
N ASN A 83 -7.98 7.44 2.69
CA ASN A 83 -7.93 7.75 1.27
C ASN A 83 -7.40 9.18 1.08
N TYR A 84 -6.20 9.33 0.52
CA TYR A 84 -5.58 10.64 0.31
C TYR A 84 -6.43 11.60 -0.56
N VAL A 85 -7.22 11.08 -1.51
CA VAL A 85 -8.03 11.93 -2.41
C VAL A 85 -9.24 12.55 -1.70
N ASP A 86 -9.64 11.99 -0.56
CA ASP A 86 -10.82 12.41 0.20
C ASP A 86 -10.48 13.54 1.19
N MET A 87 -10.34 14.75 0.64
CA MET A 87 -9.88 15.94 1.37
C MET A 87 -10.89 16.43 2.43
N ASP A 88 -12.18 16.16 2.23
CA ASP A 88 -13.24 16.58 3.14
C ASP A 88 -13.26 15.70 4.40
N GLU A 89 -13.04 14.40 4.26
CA GLU A 89 -13.00 13.45 5.39
C GLU A 89 -11.66 13.50 6.14
N TYR A 90 -10.56 13.85 5.46
CA TYR A 90 -9.21 13.87 6.04
C TYR A 90 -8.49 15.22 5.89
N PRO A 91 -9.06 16.33 6.39
CA PRO A 91 -8.50 17.68 6.19
C PRO A 91 -7.07 17.83 6.75
N VAL A 92 -6.77 17.17 7.86
CA VAL A 92 -5.42 17.20 8.47
C VAL A 92 -4.38 16.51 7.57
N THR A 93 -4.76 15.47 6.83
CA THR A 93 -3.85 14.81 5.88
C THR A 93 -3.48 15.77 4.75
N THR A 94 -4.43 16.56 4.26
CA THR A 94 -4.22 17.59 3.24
C THR A 94 -3.33 18.71 3.76
N GLU A 95 -3.57 19.19 4.97
CA GLU A 95 -2.73 20.22 5.61
C GLU A 95 -1.28 19.76 5.77
N LEU A 96 -1.06 18.51 6.16
CA LEU A 96 0.29 17.93 6.25
C LEU A 96 0.97 17.89 4.88
N GLN A 97 0.26 17.53 3.81
CA GLN A 97 0.81 17.58 2.46
C GLN A 97 1.18 19.02 2.04
N ALA A 98 0.33 20.00 2.33
CA ALA A 98 0.62 21.40 2.05
C ALA A 98 1.86 21.89 2.84
N PHE A 99 1.95 21.52 4.11
CA PHE A 99 3.11 21.84 4.96
C PHE A 99 4.41 21.24 4.41
N LEU A 100 4.41 19.96 4.04
CA LEU A 100 5.58 19.30 3.44
C LEU A 100 5.96 19.94 2.10
N SER A 101 4.98 20.36 1.30
CA SER A 101 5.22 21.06 0.04
C SER A 101 5.92 22.41 0.27
N LEU A 102 5.48 23.17 1.27
CA LEU A 102 6.11 24.43 1.65
C LEU A 102 7.54 24.22 2.19
N LEU A 103 7.74 23.18 3.01
CA LEU A 103 9.06 22.82 3.52
C LEU A 103 10.02 22.48 2.37
N PHE A 104 9.56 21.69 1.39
CA PHE A 104 10.37 21.35 0.21
C PHE A 104 10.74 22.59 -0.62
N LEU A 105 9.79 23.51 -0.86
CA LEU A 105 10.08 24.77 -1.55
C LEU A 105 11.11 25.61 -0.78
N SER A 106 10.98 25.68 0.54
CA SER A 106 11.93 26.38 1.40
C SER A 106 13.33 25.79 1.33
N ILE A 107 13.47 24.46 1.35
CA ILE A 107 14.76 23.77 1.23
C ILE A 107 15.42 24.08 -0.13
N ASN A 108 14.63 24.18 -1.20
CA ASN A 108 15.11 24.48 -2.55
C ASN A 108 15.26 25.99 -2.84
N ASN A 109 15.10 26.87 -1.83
CA ASN A 109 15.19 28.33 -1.97
C ASN A 109 14.30 28.90 -3.09
N CYS A 110 13.11 28.32 -3.29
CA CYS A 110 12.18 28.80 -4.31
C CYS A 110 11.44 30.05 -3.78
N SER A 111 11.58 31.19 -4.45
CA SER A 111 10.92 32.45 -4.05
C SER A 111 9.40 32.33 -4.17
N SER A 112 8.69 32.64 -3.08
CA SER A 112 7.26 32.43 -2.82
C SER A 112 6.27 33.23 -3.69
N SER A 113 6.71 33.84 -4.79
CA SER A 113 5.85 34.63 -5.66
C SER A 113 5.54 33.89 -6.96
N LEU A 114 4.60 32.94 -6.95
CA LEU A 114 3.62 32.67 -8.05
C LEU A 114 2.88 31.32 -7.97
N ASP A 115 3.31 30.32 -7.18
CA ASP A 115 2.83 28.94 -7.43
C ASP A 115 1.83 28.33 -6.43
N LEU A 116 1.46 29.01 -5.34
CA LEU A 116 0.41 28.48 -4.43
C LEU A 116 -0.98 28.41 -5.07
N GLY A 117 -1.23 29.15 -6.16
CA GLY A 117 -2.46 29.08 -6.93
C GLY A 117 -2.52 27.92 -7.94
N LEU A 118 -1.42 27.20 -8.17
CA LEU A 118 -1.36 26.12 -9.17
C LEU A 118 -1.48 24.71 -8.57
N ALA A 119 -1.35 24.56 -7.25
CA ALA A 119 -1.40 23.26 -6.59
C ALA A 119 -2.83 22.73 -6.37
N ASN A 120 -3.85 23.60 -6.42
CA ASN A 120 -5.24 23.25 -6.13
C ASN A 120 -6.13 23.17 -7.38
N ASP A 121 -5.59 23.41 -8.58
CA ASP A 121 -6.35 23.39 -9.82
C ASP A 121 -5.88 22.20 -10.69
N GLU A 122 -6.73 21.18 -10.82
CA GLU A 122 -6.51 19.96 -11.63
C GLU A 122 -6.20 20.24 -13.12
N THR A 123 -6.26 21.49 -13.55
CA THR A 123 -6.07 21.92 -14.95
C THR A 123 -4.61 22.17 -15.35
N ASN A 124 -3.65 22.24 -14.42
CA ASN A 124 -2.27 22.68 -14.75
C ASN A 124 -1.25 21.58 -15.03
N LEU A 125 -1.60 20.29 -14.88
CA LEU A 125 -0.70 19.17 -15.21
C LEU A 125 -0.31 19.13 -16.71
N VAL A 126 -1.12 19.77 -17.58
CA VAL A 126 -0.90 19.80 -19.03
C VAL A 126 0.06 20.94 -19.46
N ARG A 127 0.20 22.01 -18.64
CA ARG A 127 0.94 23.21 -19.06
C ARG A 127 2.44 23.16 -18.84
N PHE A 128 2.93 22.28 -17.96
CA PHE A 128 4.37 22.12 -17.73
C PHE A 128 5.12 21.44 -18.89
N ARG A 129 4.42 20.82 -19.84
CA ARG A 129 5.05 20.11 -20.97
C ARG A 129 5.53 21.03 -22.11
N HIS A 130 5.23 22.33 -22.08
CA HIS A 130 5.50 23.24 -23.21
C HIS A 130 6.50 24.38 -22.96
N ARG A 131 7.16 24.44 -21.79
CA ARG A 131 8.13 25.52 -21.48
C ARG A 131 9.60 25.11 -21.36
N GLY A 132 9.98 23.93 -21.85
CA GLY A 132 11.37 23.48 -21.93
C GLY A 132 11.87 23.37 -23.37
N GLY A 133 12.12 24.50 -24.05
CA GLY A 133 12.72 24.50 -25.39
C GLY A 133 12.79 25.89 -26.00
N GLY A 134 13.90 26.60 -25.75
CA GLY A 134 14.18 27.90 -26.36
C GLY A 134 15.21 28.69 -25.56
N GLY A 135 16.48 28.52 -25.91
CA GLY A 135 17.64 29.21 -25.37
C GLY A 135 18.91 28.58 -25.92
#